data_AF-A0A8S3I6B6-F1
#
_entry.id   AF-A0A8S3I6B6-F1
#
_cell.length_a   1.000
_cell.length_b   1.000
_cell.length_c   1.000
_cell.angle_alpha   90.00
_cell.angle_beta   90.00
_cell.angle_gamma   90.00
#
_symmetry.space_group_name_H-M   'P 1'
#
loop_
_entity.id
_entity.type
_entity.pdbx_description
1 polymer ?
#
loop_
_entity_poly.entity_id
_entity_poly.type
_entity_poly.pdbx_seq_one_letter_code
_entity_poly.pdbx_strand_id
1 'polypeptide(L)'
;GDYRSCDLPYWTAEALLKHIVEIENIDFIYYTGDLPAHNVWNQSRSDQLYSIRTINQLLTTLFPNKTFYSAVGNHEAAPCNMYPTPNIRSENISWLYEVLADNWIKLGLPSDTSDS
;
A
#
# COMPACT_ATOMS: atom_id res chain seq x y z
N GLY A 1 -11.83 -11.47 -11.89
CA GLY A 1 -10.93 -12.38 -11.16
C GLY A 1 -11.13 -13.80 -11.63
N ASP A 2 -10.50 -14.76 -10.96
CA ASP A 2 -10.56 -16.20 -11.21
C ASP A 2 -10.67 -16.95 -9.87
N TYR A 3 -11.27 -18.15 -9.86
CA TYR A 3 -11.49 -18.94 -8.64
C TYR A 3 -10.29 -19.81 -8.21
N ARG A 4 -9.17 -19.77 -8.94
CA ARG A 4 -7.93 -20.48 -8.61
C ARG A 4 -7.01 -19.60 -7.77
N SER A 5 -5.76 -20.03 -7.56
CA SER A 5 -4.70 -19.26 -6.93
C SER A 5 -4.26 -18.11 -7.84
N CYS A 6 -5.05 -17.05 -7.89
CA CYS A 6 -4.82 -15.85 -8.69
C CYS A 6 -5.11 -14.59 -7.88
N ASP A 7 -4.30 -13.56 -8.10
CA ASP A 7 -4.56 -12.22 -7.56
C ASP A 7 -5.58 -11.44 -8.41
N LEU A 8 -5.96 -10.27 -7.92
CA LEU A 8 -6.91 -9.39 -8.60
C LEU A 8 -6.23 -8.60 -9.72
N PRO A 9 -6.85 -8.49 -10.91
CA PRO A 9 -6.43 -7.50 -11.88
C PRO A 9 -6.87 -6.10 -11.45
N TYR A 10 -6.09 -5.08 -11.82
CA TYR A 10 -6.28 -3.68 -11.43
C TYR A 10 -7.72 -3.18 -11.60
N TRP A 11 -8.35 -3.46 -12.75
CA TRP A 11 -9.72 -2.99 -13.04
C TRP A 11 -10.77 -3.54 -12.07
N THR A 12 -10.52 -4.69 -11.42
CA THR A 12 -11.44 -5.23 -10.41
C THR A 12 -11.35 -4.42 -9.11
N ALA A 13 -10.13 -4.06 -8.68
CA ALA A 13 -9.93 -3.19 -7.52
C ALA A 13 -10.48 -1.77 -7.78
N GLU A 14 -10.23 -1.22 -8.97
CA GLU A 14 -10.78 0.08 -9.39
C GLU A 14 -12.31 0.09 -9.39
N ALA A 15 -12.95 -0.93 -9.97
CA ALA A 15 -14.40 -1.02 -10.01
C ALA A 15 -15.01 -1.10 -8.59
N LEU A 16 -14.39 -1.86 -7.68
CA LEU A 16 -14.81 -1.96 -6.29
C LEU A 16 -14.74 -0.60 -5.58
N LEU A 17 -13.61 0.08 -5.68
CA LEU A 17 -13.43 1.38 -5.00
C LEU A 17 -14.35 2.45 -5.58
N LYS A 18 -14.55 2.49 -6.90
CA LYS A 18 -15.51 3.39 -7.55
C LYS A 18 -16.94 3.14 -7.05
N HIS A 19 -17.33 1.87 -6.93
CA HIS A 19 -18.66 1.54 -6.44
C HIS A 19 -18.87 2.00 -5.00
N ILE A 20 -17.88 1.79 -4.11
CA ILE A 20 -17.95 2.26 -2.71
C ILE A 20 -18.20 3.77 -2.62
N VAL A 21 -17.52 4.57 -3.45
CA VAL A 21 -17.70 6.03 -3.51
C VAL A 21 -19.14 6.43 -3.87
N GLU A 22 -19.83 5.62 -4.67
CA GLU A 22 -21.22 5.88 -5.09
C GLU A 22 -22.24 5.57 -3.99
N ILE A 23 -21.95 4.61 -3.11
CA ILE A 23 -22.93 4.04 -2.18
C ILE A 23 -22.73 4.45 -0.71
N GLU A 24 -21.53 4.87 -0.32
CA GLU A 24 -21.19 5.14 1.09
C GLU A 24 -20.66 6.56 1.31
N ASN A 25 -21.06 7.18 2.43
CA ASN A 25 -20.40 8.37 2.95
C ASN A 25 -19.40 7.98 4.04
N ILE A 26 -18.12 7.96 3.67
CA ILE A 26 -17.05 7.45 4.53
C ILE A 26 -16.45 8.57 5.37
N ASP A 27 -16.30 8.37 6.68
CA ASP A 27 -15.58 9.32 7.55
C ASP A 27 -14.05 9.12 7.48
N PHE A 28 -13.60 7.88 7.58
CA PHE A 28 -12.19 7.48 7.50
C PHE A 28 -12.05 6.03 7.03
N ILE A 29 -10.83 5.62 6.65
CA ILE A 29 -10.55 4.31 6.07
C ILE A 29 -9.41 3.62 6.84
N TYR A 30 -9.59 2.36 7.21
CA TYR A 30 -8.48 1.49 7.62
C TYR A 30 -7.89 0.80 6.40
N TYR A 31 -6.57 0.86 6.24
CA TYR A 31 -5.87 0.36 5.06
C TYR A 31 -4.66 -0.49 5.45
N THR A 32 -4.82 -1.81 5.45
CA THR A 32 -3.91 -2.72 6.18
C THR A 32 -2.83 -3.39 5.33
N GLY A 33 -2.51 -2.87 4.15
CA GLY A 33 -1.42 -3.38 3.31
C GLY A 33 -1.79 -4.59 2.45
N ASP A 34 -0.79 -5.42 2.15
CA ASP A 34 -0.82 -6.54 1.18
C ASP A 34 -1.21 -6.11 -0.24
N LEU A 35 -0.46 -5.15 -0.78
CA LEU A 35 -0.69 -4.60 -2.13
C LEU A 35 -0.01 -5.39 -3.24
N PRO A 36 1.28 -5.79 -3.09
CA PRO A 36 1.93 -6.58 -4.12
C PRO A 36 1.37 -8.01 -4.21
N ALA A 37 1.25 -8.52 -5.43
CA ALA A 37 0.72 -9.84 -5.73
C ALA A 37 1.55 -11.01 -5.14
N HIS A 38 1.04 -12.23 -5.23
CA HIS A 38 1.70 -13.44 -4.73
C HIS A 38 2.76 -14.01 -5.69
N ASN A 39 3.40 -13.18 -6.52
CA ASN A 39 4.50 -13.57 -7.42
C ASN A 39 5.89 -13.45 -6.76
N VAL A 40 5.98 -13.78 -5.46
CA VAL A 40 7.15 -13.54 -4.58
C VAL A 40 8.47 -14.13 -5.08
N TRP A 41 8.41 -15.12 -5.97
CA TRP A 41 9.59 -15.73 -6.60
C TRP A 41 10.28 -14.79 -7.60
N ASN A 42 9.62 -13.72 -8.05
CA ASN A 42 10.14 -12.78 -9.04
C ASN A 42 9.61 -11.36 -8.78
N GLN A 43 10.00 -10.80 -7.64
CA GLN A 43 9.71 -9.41 -7.25
C GLN A 43 10.99 -8.65 -6.96
N SER A 44 11.07 -7.43 -7.49
CA SER A 44 12.09 -6.44 -7.16
C SER A 44 11.52 -5.33 -6.27
N ARG A 45 12.39 -4.54 -5.65
CA ARG A 45 11.97 -3.34 -4.89
C ARG A 45 11.17 -2.38 -5.77
N SER A 46 11.57 -2.21 -7.04
CA SER A 46 10.83 -1.37 -7.98
C SER A 46 9.41 -1.87 -8.25
N ASP A 47 9.18 -3.19 -8.28
CA ASP A 47 7.84 -3.75 -8.47
C ASP A 47 6.94 -3.48 -7.26
N GLN A 48 7.50 -3.57 -6.04
CA GLN A 48 6.76 -3.23 -4.81
C GLN A 48 6.38 -1.75 -4.81
N LEU A 49 7.36 -0.87 -5.06
CA LEU A 49 7.11 0.58 -5.10
C LEU A 49 6.14 0.97 -6.21
N TYR A 50 6.16 0.29 -7.35
CA TYR A 50 5.17 0.49 -8.42
C TYR A 50 3.77 0.16 -7.92
N SER A 51 3.56 -1.04 -7.36
CA SER A 51 2.26 -1.48 -6.86
C SER A 51 1.70 -0.54 -5.79
N ILE A 52 2.54 -0.17 -4.81
CA ILE A 52 2.18 0.76 -3.73
C ILE A 52 1.76 2.12 -4.31
N ARG A 53 2.54 2.70 -5.23
CA ARG A 53 2.25 4.01 -5.82
C ARG A 53 0.99 3.99 -6.68
N THR A 54 0.79 2.92 -7.46
CA THR A 54 -0.40 2.76 -8.31
C THR A 54 -1.67 2.70 -7.47
N ILE A 55 -1.70 1.90 -6.41
CA ILE A 55 -2.88 1.83 -5.54
C ILE A 55 -3.06 3.13 -4.76
N ASN A 56 -1.99 3.75 -4.25
CA ASN A 56 -2.11 5.04 -3.57
C ASN A 56 -2.67 6.15 -4.49
N GLN A 57 -2.21 6.21 -5.74
CA GLN A 57 -2.73 7.16 -6.71
C GLN A 57 -4.23 6.95 -6.96
N LEU A 58 -4.67 5.69 -7.05
CA LEU A 58 -6.08 5.36 -7.18
C LEU A 58 -6.89 5.80 -5.95
N LEU A 59 -6.41 5.49 -4.74
CA LEU A 59 -7.06 5.84 -3.48
C LEU A 59 -7.19 7.36 -3.30
N THR A 60 -6.10 8.12 -3.50
CA THR A 60 -6.10 9.58 -3.40
C THR A 60 -7.01 10.24 -4.44
N THR A 61 -7.19 9.62 -5.61
CA THR A 61 -8.11 10.10 -6.64
C THR A 61 -9.58 9.86 -6.27
N LEU A 62 -9.90 8.69 -5.72
CA LEU A 62 -11.29 8.29 -5.45
C LEU A 62 -11.82 8.78 -4.10
N PHE A 63 -10.95 8.97 -3.11
CA PHE A 63 -11.32 9.39 -1.75
C PHE A 63 -10.63 10.70 -1.37
N PRO A 64 -10.89 11.80 -2.10
CA PRO A 64 -10.28 13.09 -1.76
C PRO A 64 -10.73 13.54 -0.36
N ASN A 65 -9.81 14.12 0.41
CA ASN A 65 -10.05 14.63 1.76
C ASN A 65 -10.50 13.58 2.79
N LYS A 66 -10.18 12.30 2.57
CA LYS A 66 -10.36 11.25 3.58
C LYS A 66 -9.03 10.92 4.25
N THR A 67 -9.08 10.57 5.53
CA THR A 67 -7.92 10.10 6.28
C THR A 67 -7.86 8.58 6.23
N PHE A 68 -6.70 8.05 5.82
CA PHE A 68 -6.42 6.63 5.86
C PHE A 68 -5.50 6.29 7.02
N TYR A 69 -5.98 5.43 7.92
CA TYR A 69 -5.16 4.81 8.96
C TYR A 69 -4.53 3.55 8.40
N SER A 70 -3.28 3.69 7.99
CA SER A 70 -2.56 2.67 7.22
C SER A 70 -1.71 1.77 8.12
N ALA A 71 -1.59 0.51 7.74
CA ALA A 71 -0.64 -0.44 8.31
C ALA A 71 0.14 -1.14 7.21
N VAL A 72 1.36 -1.59 7.52
CA VAL A 72 2.21 -2.32 6.59
C VAL A 72 1.84 -3.80 6.63
N GLY A 73 1.56 -4.39 5.47
CA GLY A 73 1.34 -5.84 5.32
C GLY A 73 2.67 -6.58 5.23
N ASN A 74 2.61 -7.89 5.06
CA ASN A 74 3.82 -8.71 4.98
C ASN A 74 4.37 -8.80 3.54
N HIS A 75 3.56 -8.46 2.53
CA HIS A 75 3.94 -8.48 1.12
C HIS A 75 4.61 -7.19 0.59
N GLU A 76 4.65 -6.09 1.35
CA GLU A 76 5.25 -4.83 0.87
C GLU A 76 6.77 -4.89 0.68
N ALA A 77 7.47 -5.71 1.46
CA ALA A 77 8.91 -5.88 1.33
C ALA A 77 9.30 -6.82 0.17
N ALA A 78 10.52 -6.67 -0.32
CA ALA A 78 11.16 -7.61 -1.25
C ALA A 78 12.59 -7.91 -0.74
N PRO A 79 12.89 -9.14 -0.30
CA PRO A 79 12.02 -10.33 -0.30
C PRO A 79 10.79 -10.23 0.63
N CYS A 80 9.72 -10.95 0.30
CA CYS A 80 8.48 -10.97 1.10
C CYS A 80 8.74 -11.40 2.55
N ASN A 81 8.02 -10.79 3.51
CA ASN A 81 8.15 -10.96 4.97
C ASN A 81 9.45 -10.42 5.60
N MET A 82 10.40 -9.90 4.82
CA MET A 82 11.70 -9.49 5.34
C MET A 82 11.71 -8.02 5.79
N TYR A 83 11.48 -7.81 7.09
CA TYR A 83 11.54 -6.49 7.73
C TYR A 83 12.69 -6.42 8.74
N PRO A 84 13.91 -5.99 8.32
CA PRO A 84 15.04 -5.91 9.22
C PRO A 84 14.80 -4.86 10.31
N THR A 85 15.09 -5.24 11.56
CA THR A 85 15.05 -4.29 12.69
C THR A 85 16.21 -3.28 12.58
N PRO A 86 16.11 -2.11 13.24
CA PRO A 86 17.17 -1.09 13.23
C PRO A 86 18.56 -1.59 13.69
N ASN A 87 18.63 -2.72 14.40
CA ASN A 87 19.89 -3.31 14.85
C ASN A 87 20.67 -4.02 13.72
N ILE A 88 20.03 -4.31 12.58
CA ILE A 88 20.66 -4.96 11.43
C ILE A 88 21.24 -3.89 10.50
N ARG A 89 22.56 -3.75 10.49
CA ARG A 89 23.26 -2.70 9.72
C ARG A 89 23.48 -3.02 8.24
N SER A 90 23.42 -4.30 7.88
CA SER A 90 23.75 -4.78 6.52
C SER A 90 22.60 -4.61 5.53
N GLU A 91 21.37 -4.46 6.02
CA GLU A 91 20.18 -4.34 5.18
C GLU A 91 19.35 -3.12 5.58
N ASN A 92 19.17 -2.22 4.62
CA ASN A 92 18.39 -0.99 4.80
C ASN A 92 17.04 -1.15 4.09
N ILE A 93 15.95 -1.02 4.85
CA ILE A 93 14.55 -1.06 4.37
C ILE A 93 13.93 0.34 4.22
N SER A 94 14.68 1.42 4.46
CA SER A 94 14.23 2.81 4.30
C SER A 94 13.65 3.08 2.91
N TRP A 95 14.13 2.39 1.86
CA TRP A 95 13.55 2.48 0.51
C TRP A 95 12.03 2.23 0.47
N LEU A 96 11.51 1.40 1.38
CA LEU A 96 10.09 1.12 1.53
C LEU A 96 9.44 2.13 2.48
N TYR A 97 10.00 2.32 3.67
CA TYR A 97 9.38 3.18 4.69
C TYR A 97 9.32 4.65 4.29
N GLU A 98 10.31 5.18 3.56
CA GLU A 98 10.28 6.55 3.02
C GLU A 98 9.09 6.73 2.06
N VAL A 99 8.85 5.75 1.17
CA VAL A 99 7.72 5.80 0.23
C VAL A 99 6.39 5.63 0.96
N LEU A 100 6.31 4.78 1.97
CA LEU A 100 5.11 4.61 2.78
C LEU A 100 4.78 5.90 3.56
N ALA A 101 5.76 6.53 4.19
CA ALA A 101 5.59 7.80 4.90
C ALA A 101 5.06 8.91 3.96
N ASP A 102 5.71 9.09 2.81
CA ASP A 102 5.27 10.04 1.77
C ASP A 102 3.83 9.78 1.32
N ASN A 103 3.48 8.50 1.17
CA ASN A 103 2.16 8.09 0.72
C ASN A 103 1.09 8.32 1.79
N TRP A 104 1.39 8.03 3.04
CA TRP A 104 0.42 8.16 4.13
C TRP A 104 0.13 9.62 4.49
N ILE A 105 1.12 10.51 4.37
CA ILE A 105 0.88 11.96 4.45
C ILE A 105 -0.11 12.40 3.35
N LYS A 106 0.08 11.94 2.11
CA LYS A 106 -0.84 12.23 1.01
C LYS A 106 -2.24 11.64 1.22
N LEU A 107 -2.34 10.55 1.97
CA LEU A 107 -3.59 9.93 2.39
C LEU A 107 -4.16 10.55 3.68
N GLY A 108 -3.65 11.70 4.10
CA GLY A 108 -4.26 12.54 5.14
C GLY A 108 -3.77 12.27 6.56
N LEU A 109 -2.67 11.53 6.75
CA LEU A 109 -1.99 11.52 8.05
C LEU A 109 -1.21 12.84 8.29
N PRO A 110 -1.17 13.34 9.54
CA PRO A 110 -0.33 14.48 9.91
C PRO A 110 1.16 14.27 9.61
N SER A 111 1.90 15.34 9.30
CA SER A 111 3.33 15.24 8.92
C SER A 111 4.24 14.70 10.03
N ASP A 112 3.91 14.95 11.30
CA ASP A 112 4.65 14.44 12.46
C ASP A 112 4.55 12.91 12.61
N THR A 113 3.61 12.25 11.90
CA THR A 113 3.57 10.79 11.82
C THR A 113 4.70 10.18 10.97
N SER A 114 5.45 11.01 10.25
CA SER A 114 6.65 10.60 9.50
C SER A 114 7.96 10.85 10.25
N ASP A 115 7.91 11.49 11.43
CA ASP A 115 9.09 11.74 12.24
C ASP A 115 9.54 10.43 12.92
N SER A 116 10.74 9.97 12.58
CA SER A 116 11.41 8.81 13.17
C SER A 116 12.72 9.20 13.85
#